data_AF-A6IAS6-F1
#
_entry.id   AF-A6IAS6-F1
#
_cell.length_a   1.000
_cell.length_b   1.000
_cell.length_c   1.000
_cell.angle_alpha   90.00
_cell.angle_beta   90.00
_cell.angle_gamma   90.00
#
_symmetry.space_group_name_H-M   'P 1'
#
loop_
_entity.id
_entity.type
_entity.pdbx_description
1 polymer ?
#
loop_
_entity_poly.entity_id
_entity_poly.type
_entity_poly.pdbx_seq_one_letter_code
_entity_poly.pdbx_strand_id
1 'polypeptide(L)'
;MLEKCAMTALSSKLISQQKVFFAKMVVDAVMMLDELLQLKMIGIKKVQGGALEESRLVAGVAFKKTFSYAGFEMQPKKYKNPKIALLNVELELKAEKDNAEIRVHTVEDYQAIVDAEWNILYDKLEKIHQSGAKVILSKLPIGDVATQYFADRDMFCAGRVPEEDLKRTMMTCLKNYLSKLESTA
;
A
#
# COMPACT_ATOMS: atom_id res chain seq x y z
N MET A 1 6.12 8.97 34.31
CA MET A 1 5.13 8.08 34.99
C MET A 1 4.67 6.96 34.07
N LEU A 2 4.28 7.25 32.82
CA LEU A 2 3.82 6.26 31.84
C LEU A 2 4.84 5.16 31.54
N GLU A 3 6.13 5.49 31.44
CA GLU A 3 7.19 4.48 31.22
C GLU A 3 7.26 3.44 32.34
N LYS A 4 7.10 3.85 33.60
CA LYS A 4 7.10 2.92 34.74
C LYS A 4 5.91 1.96 34.66
N CYS A 5 4.73 2.45 34.29
CA CYS A 5 3.54 1.62 34.07
C CYS A 5 3.74 0.62 32.91
N ALA A 6 4.30 1.10 31.79
CA ALA A 6 4.63 0.24 30.65
C ALA A 6 5.66 -0.85 31.03
N MET A 7 6.73 -0.48 31.76
CA MET A 7 7.74 -1.42 32.24
C MET A 7 7.16 -2.51 33.14
N THR A 8 6.22 -2.17 34.02
CA THR A 8 5.52 -3.15 34.86
C THR A 8 4.74 -4.16 34.01
N ALA A 9 4.00 -3.68 33.00
CA ALA A 9 3.24 -4.54 32.09
C ALA A 9 4.12 -5.47 31.23
N LEU A 10 5.36 -5.05 30.95
CA LEU A 10 6.34 -5.83 30.19
C LEU A 10 7.14 -6.81 31.05
N SER A 11 7.20 -6.62 32.38
CA SER A 11 8.06 -7.40 33.28
C SER A 11 7.65 -8.87 33.41
N SER A 12 6.39 -9.22 33.14
CA SER A 12 5.89 -10.61 33.16
C SER A 12 5.98 -11.33 31.81
N LYS A 13 6.56 -10.70 30.77
CA LYS A 13 6.65 -11.25 29.41
C LYS A 13 8.08 -11.59 29.03
N LEU A 14 8.24 -12.30 27.90
CA LEU A 14 9.55 -12.71 27.35
C LEU A 14 10.53 -11.52 27.16
N ILE A 15 9.99 -10.32 26.91
CA ILE A 15 10.77 -9.09 26.71
C ILE A 15 11.14 -8.36 28.01
N SER A 16 11.05 -9.03 29.16
CA SER A 16 11.34 -8.45 30.49
C SER A 16 12.77 -7.90 30.60
N GLN A 17 13.74 -8.52 29.92
CA GLN A 17 15.14 -8.07 29.87
C GLN A 17 15.28 -6.72 29.15
N GLN A 18 14.48 -6.49 28.11
CA GLN A 18 14.53 -5.28 27.27
C GLN A 18 13.35 -4.33 27.56
N LYS A 19 12.72 -4.46 28.73
CA LYS A 19 11.53 -3.68 29.09
C LYS A 19 11.75 -2.17 29.04
N VAL A 20 12.97 -1.69 29.32
CA VAL A 20 13.30 -0.26 29.28
C VAL A 20 13.22 0.27 27.85
N PHE A 21 13.79 -0.48 26.90
CA PHE A 21 13.79 -0.15 25.48
C PHE A 21 12.37 -0.13 24.90
N PHE A 22 11.59 -1.18 25.13
CA PHE A 22 10.21 -1.27 24.64
C PHE A 22 9.26 -0.30 25.36
N ALA A 23 9.46 -0.03 26.66
CA ALA A 23 8.59 0.91 27.39
C ALA A 23 8.67 2.32 26.80
N LYS A 24 9.87 2.79 26.45
CA LYS A 24 10.06 4.08 25.80
C LYS A 24 9.30 4.14 24.47
N MET A 25 9.48 3.13 23.61
CA MET A 25 8.77 3.05 22.32
C MET A 25 7.25 3.01 22.48
N VAL A 26 6.72 2.30 23.46
CA VAL A 26 5.28 2.24 23.72
C VAL A 26 4.73 3.60 24.15
N VAL A 27 5.44 4.29 25.04
CA VAL A 27 5.03 5.63 25.48
C VAL A 27 5.07 6.61 24.31
N ASP A 28 6.16 6.62 23.54
CA ASP A 28 6.30 7.48 22.37
C ASP A 28 5.18 7.21 21.34
N ALA A 29 4.84 5.93 21.09
CA ALA A 29 3.77 5.56 20.17
C ALA A 29 2.39 6.02 20.64
N VAL A 30 2.10 5.90 21.95
CA VAL A 30 0.81 6.32 22.52
C VAL A 30 0.69 7.84 22.53
N MET A 31 1.79 8.56 22.77
CA MET A 31 1.82 10.02 22.73
C MET A 31 1.62 10.60 21.32
N MET A 32 1.91 9.83 20.26
CA MET A 32 1.67 10.24 18.86
C MET A 32 0.21 10.05 18.42
N LEU A 33 -0.60 9.31 19.18
CA LEU A 33 -1.99 9.08 18.83
C LEU A 33 -2.88 10.25 19.23
N ASP A 34 -3.98 10.38 18.51
CA ASP A 34 -5.02 11.36 18.80
C ASP A 34 -5.82 10.97 20.06
N GLU A 35 -6.65 11.88 20.58
CA GLU A 35 -7.40 11.73 21.85
C GLU A 35 -8.27 10.47 21.89
N LEU A 36 -8.70 9.97 20.73
CA LEU A 36 -9.51 8.77 20.60
C LEU A 36 -8.72 7.46 20.81
N LEU A 37 -7.39 7.52 20.94
CA LEU A 37 -6.48 6.41 21.29
C LEU A 37 -6.83 5.08 20.61
N GLN A 38 -7.09 5.11 19.30
CA GLN A 38 -7.56 3.94 18.57
C GLN A 38 -6.46 2.87 18.50
N LEU A 39 -6.68 1.74 19.17
CA LEU A 39 -5.76 0.59 19.16
C LEU A 39 -5.46 0.07 17.75
N LYS A 40 -6.39 0.24 16.80
CA LYS A 40 -6.22 -0.13 15.39
C LYS A 40 -5.11 0.65 14.70
N MET A 41 -4.73 1.83 15.19
CA MET A 41 -3.62 2.62 14.63
C MET A 41 -2.25 2.09 15.05
N ILE A 42 -2.16 1.38 16.18
CA ILE A 42 -0.92 0.75 16.63
C ILE A 42 -0.75 -0.59 15.91
N GLY A 43 0.09 -0.60 14.88
CA GLY A 43 0.45 -1.81 14.15
C GLY A 43 1.78 -2.39 14.61
N ILE A 44 1.79 -3.64 15.05
CA ILE A 44 3.04 -4.38 15.32
C ILE A 44 3.34 -5.25 14.10
N LYS A 45 4.37 -4.88 13.32
CA LYS A 45 4.83 -5.67 12.18
C LYS A 45 6.01 -6.53 12.59
N LYS A 46 5.81 -7.86 12.58
CA LYS A 46 6.85 -8.83 12.93
C LYS A 46 7.65 -9.19 11.68
N VAL A 47 8.95 -8.94 11.73
CA VAL A 47 9.93 -9.38 10.72
C VAL A 47 10.82 -10.42 11.38
N GLN A 48 11.05 -11.55 10.72
CA GLN A 48 11.96 -12.57 11.21
C GLN A 48 13.40 -12.20 10.84
N GLY A 49 14.33 -12.46 11.76
CA GLY A 49 15.73 -12.05 11.64
C GLY A 49 16.03 -10.76 12.40
N GLY A 50 17.29 -10.60 12.80
CA GLY A 50 17.75 -9.48 13.62
C GLY A 50 17.62 -9.71 15.13
N ALA A 51 18.10 -8.74 15.91
CA ALA A 51 17.97 -8.73 17.37
C ALA A 51 16.72 -7.96 17.82
N LEU A 52 16.20 -8.28 19.01
CA LEU A 52 15.04 -7.57 19.58
C LEU A 52 15.28 -6.06 19.74
N GLU A 53 16.53 -5.68 20.01
CA GLU A 53 16.99 -4.29 20.17
C GLU A 53 17.07 -3.51 18.86
N GLU A 54 16.98 -4.18 17.70
CA GLU A 54 16.89 -3.53 16.39
C GLU A 54 15.45 -3.10 16.05
N SER A 55 14.49 -3.40 16.95
CA SER A 55 13.11 -2.94 16.80
C SER A 55 13.06 -1.41 16.83
N ARG A 56 12.28 -0.81 15.94
CA ARG A 56 12.14 0.65 15.86
C ARG A 56 10.68 1.07 15.79
N LEU A 57 10.38 2.18 16.45
CA LEU A 57 9.12 2.88 16.24
C LEU A 57 9.21 3.69 14.94
N VAL A 58 8.24 3.48 14.04
CA VAL A 58 8.09 4.29 12.84
C VAL A 58 6.94 5.26 13.08
N ALA A 59 7.23 6.56 13.05
CA ALA A 59 6.22 7.62 13.13
C ALA A 59 5.47 7.75 11.79
N GLY A 60 4.66 6.76 11.47
CA GLY A 60 3.93 6.64 10.21
C GLY A 60 3.38 5.24 10.00
N VAL A 61 3.12 4.88 8.75
CA VAL A 61 2.57 3.57 8.39
C VAL A 61 3.65 2.71 7.75
N ALA A 62 3.75 1.48 8.23
CA ALA A 62 4.60 0.45 7.67
C ALA A 62 3.75 -0.77 7.31
N PHE A 63 3.94 -1.28 6.10
CA PHE A 63 3.34 -2.53 5.64
C PHE A 63 4.46 -3.53 5.33
N LYS A 64 4.18 -4.82 5.51
CA LYS A 64 5.09 -5.89 5.11
C LYS A 64 5.29 -5.79 3.59
N LYS A 65 6.49 -6.13 3.08
CA LYS A 65 6.78 -6.14 1.64
C LYS A 65 5.61 -6.81 0.89
N THR A 66 4.90 -6.00 0.13
CA THR A 66 3.76 -6.41 -0.68
C THR A 66 4.27 -7.12 -1.93
N PHE A 67 3.40 -7.92 -2.55
CA PHE A 67 3.77 -8.66 -3.75
C PHE A 67 4.31 -7.70 -4.80
N SER A 68 5.51 -8.02 -5.31
CA SER A 68 6.26 -7.16 -6.23
C SER A 68 6.49 -7.96 -7.51
N TYR A 69 5.94 -7.46 -8.61
CA TYR A 69 6.11 -8.05 -9.94
C TYR A 69 7.43 -7.59 -10.59
N ALA A 70 7.73 -8.09 -11.79
CA ALA A 70 8.95 -7.73 -12.52
C ALA A 70 9.01 -6.20 -12.75
N GLY A 71 10.09 -5.54 -12.31
CA GLY A 71 10.26 -4.09 -12.39
C GLY A 71 10.34 -3.35 -11.04
N PHE A 72 10.01 -4.02 -9.93
CA PHE A 72 10.14 -3.43 -8.58
C PHE A 72 11.55 -2.92 -8.25
N GLU A 73 12.60 -3.55 -8.79
CA GLU A 73 13.98 -3.12 -8.53
C GLU A 73 14.37 -1.84 -9.27
N MET A 74 13.72 -1.57 -10.41
CA MET A 74 13.95 -0.36 -11.20
C MET A 74 13.19 0.84 -10.64
N GLN A 75 12.16 0.60 -9.82
CA GLN A 75 11.38 1.68 -9.21
C GLN A 75 12.18 2.41 -8.12
N PRO A 76 12.10 3.77 -8.05
CA PRO A 76 12.71 4.52 -6.98
C PRO A 76 12.15 4.08 -5.61
N LYS A 77 13.05 3.78 -4.67
CA LYS A 77 12.69 3.28 -3.33
C LYS A 77 12.47 4.39 -2.30
N LYS A 78 12.83 5.62 -2.65
CA LYS A 78 12.75 6.78 -1.75
C LYS A 78 12.23 7.99 -2.50
N TYR A 79 11.15 8.56 -1.98
CA TYR A 79 10.55 9.79 -2.51
C TYR A 79 10.52 10.86 -1.43
N LYS A 80 10.67 12.13 -1.83
CA LYS A 80 10.49 13.28 -0.95
C LYS A 80 9.08 13.84 -1.18
N ASN A 81 8.25 13.86 -0.15
CA ASN A 81 6.84 14.29 -0.20
C ASN A 81 6.04 13.70 -1.38
N PRO A 82 5.98 12.36 -1.52
CA PRO A 82 5.19 11.74 -2.59
C PRO A 82 3.69 11.98 -2.38
N LYS A 83 2.97 12.15 -3.49
CA LYS A 83 1.51 11.94 -3.52
C LYS A 83 1.22 10.45 -3.60
N ILE A 84 0.29 9.98 -2.77
CA ILE A 84 -0.03 8.55 -2.64
C ILE A 84 -1.44 8.32 -3.22
N ALA A 85 -1.57 7.43 -4.19
CA ALA A 85 -2.86 6.96 -4.68
C ALA A 85 -3.24 5.68 -3.94
N LEU A 86 -4.43 5.67 -3.34
CA LEU A 86 -5.02 4.48 -2.72
C LEU A 86 -6.13 3.99 -3.62
N LEU A 87 -5.94 2.81 -4.21
CA LEU A 87 -6.84 2.24 -5.20
C LEU A 87 -7.50 0.97 -4.68
N ASN A 88 -8.72 0.73 -5.15
CA ASN A 88 -9.43 -0.54 -4.98
C ASN A 88 -9.78 -1.14 -6.35
N VAL A 89 -8.88 -0.98 -7.31
CA VAL A 89 -9.05 -1.42 -8.71
C VAL A 89 -7.92 -2.36 -9.09
N GLU A 90 -8.27 -3.39 -9.85
CA GLU A 90 -7.31 -4.33 -10.44
C GLU A 90 -6.69 -3.70 -11.69
N LEU A 91 -5.35 -3.71 -11.76
CA LEU A 91 -4.59 -3.17 -12.89
C LEU A 91 -3.96 -4.32 -13.68
N GLU A 92 -4.80 -5.24 -14.15
CA GLU A 92 -4.39 -6.37 -14.99
C GLU A 92 -5.19 -6.36 -16.29
N LEU A 93 -4.59 -6.89 -17.36
CA LEU A 93 -5.29 -7.17 -18.60
C LEU A 93 -6.22 -8.38 -18.33
N LYS A 94 -7.46 -8.10 -17.96
CA LYS A 94 -8.52 -9.10 -17.84
C LYS A 94 -9.72 -8.61 -18.63
N ALA A 95 -10.37 -9.55 -19.30
CA ALA A 95 -11.74 -9.35 -19.76
C ALA A 95 -12.57 -8.89 -18.56
N GLU A 96 -13.25 -7.76 -18.69
CA GLU A 96 -14.14 -7.27 -17.64
C GLU A 96 -15.13 -8.40 -17.29
N LYS A 97 -15.17 -8.74 -16.00
CA LYS A 97 -16.15 -9.69 -15.49
C LYS A 97 -17.50 -9.00 -15.48
N ASP A 98 -18.30 -9.27 -16.50
CA ASP A 98 -19.74 -9.47 -16.40
C ASP A 98 -20.27 -9.87 -17.77
N ASN A 99 -20.59 -11.16 -17.97
CA ASN A 99 -21.56 -11.71 -18.93
C ASN A 99 -21.81 -10.97 -20.26
N ALA A 100 -20.80 -10.31 -20.84
CA ALA A 100 -20.94 -9.61 -22.09
C ALA A 100 -20.80 -10.66 -23.20
N GLU A 101 -21.91 -11.00 -23.86
CA GLU A 101 -21.85 -11.77 -25.10
C GLU A 101 -21.17 -10.92 -26.16
N ILE A 102 -19.86 -11.07 -26.29
CA ILE A 102 -19.11 -10.48 -27.38
C ILE A 102 -19.30 -11.39 -28.59
N ARG A 103 -20.10 -10.93 -29.57
CA ARG A 103 -20.31 -11.64 -30.83
C ARG A 103 -19.22 -11.21 -31.81
N VAL A 104 -18.22 -12.06 -31.96
CA VAL A 104 -17.12 -11.86 -32.92
C VAL A 104 -17.51 -12.52 -34.24
N HIS A 105 -17.62 -11.74 -35.31
CA HIS A 105 -18.01 -12.24 -36.63
C HIS A 105 -16.83 -12.31 -37.61
N THR A 106 -15.81 -11.47 -37.40
CA THR A 106 -14.64 -11.36 -38.27
C THR A 106 -13.32 -11.34 -37.48
N VAL A 107 -12.19 -11.56 -38.17
CA VAL A 107 -10.86 -11.50 -37.54
C VAL A 107 -10.52 -10.06 -37.16
N GLU A 108 -10.99 -9.09 -37.94
CA GLU A 108 -10.86 -7.67 -37.69
C GLU A 108 -11.56 -7.25 -36.38
N ASP A 109 -12.76 -7.79 -36.11
CA ASP A 109 -13.48 -7.54 -34.87
C ASP A 109 -12.70 -8.05 -33.65
N TYR A 110 -12.04 -9.21 -33.78
CA TYR A 110 -11.22 -9.79 -32.71
C TYR A 110 -10.03 -8.89 -32.36
N GLN A 111 -9.32 -8.38 -33.37
CA GLN A 111 -8.21 -7.46 -33.15
C GLN A 111 -8.68 -6.15 -32.49
N ALA A 112 -9.83 -5.62 -32.92
CA ALA A 112 -10.40 -4.40 -32.35
C ALA A 112 -10.74 -4.57 -30.85
N ILE A 113 -11.22 -5.74 -30.43
CA ILE A 113 -11.49 -6.05 -29.02
C ILE A 113 -10.19 -6.06 -28.21
N VAL A 114 -9.17 -6.74 -28.71
CA VAL A 114 -7.85 -6.78 -28.05
C VAL A 114 -7.29 -5.36 -27.89
N ASP A 115 -7.32 -4.58 -28.95
CA ASP A 115 -6.83 -3.19 -28.93
C ASP A 115 -7.64 -2.32 -27.97
N ALA A 116 -8.96 -2.52 -27.88
CA ALA A 116 -9.81 -1.82 -26.93
C ALA A 116 -9.47 -2.17 -25.47
N GLU A 117 -9.22 -3.44 -25.14
CA GLU A 117 -8.78 -3.85 -23.80
C GLU A 117 -7.46 -3.20 -23.39
N TRP A 118 -6.50 -3.15 -24.32
CA TRP A 118 -5.23 -2.46 -24.10
C TRP A 118 -5.42 -0.96 -23.88
N ASN A 119 -6.24 -0.30 -24.69
CA ASN A 119 -6.53 1.13 -24.54
C ASN A 119 -7.18 1.45 -23.19
N ILE A 120 -8.14 0.62 -22.74
CA ILE A 120 -8.78 0.79 -21.42
C ILE A 120 -7.76 0.70 -20.29
N LEU A 121 -6.81 -0.25 -20.37
CA LEU A 121 -5.75 -0.40 -19.39
C LEU A 121 -4.84 0.84 -19.38
N TYR A 122 -4.34 1.26 -20.54
CA TYR A 122 -3.46 2.43 -20.63
C TYR A 122 -4.15 3.72 -20.20
N ASP A 123 -5.43 3.91 -20.51
CA ASP A 123 -6.22 5.06 -20.06
C ASP A 123 -6.34 5.11 -18.53
N LYS A 124 -6.55 3.96 -17.88
CA LYS A 124 -6.58 3.86 -16.41
C LYS A 124 -5.20 4.24 -15.82
N LEU A 125 -4.12 3.76 -16.41
CA LEU A 125 -2.75 4.08 -15.97
C LEU A 125 -2.39 5.55 -16.18
N GLU A 126 -2.78 6.13 -17.31
CA GLU A 126 -2.54 7.53 -17.65
C GLU A 126 -3.30 8.47 -16.72
N LYS A 127 -4.56 8.15 -16.38
CA LYS A 127 -5.33 8.91 -15.36
C LYS A 127 -4.61 8.95 -14.01
N ILE A 128 -4.00 7.83 -13.59
CA ILE A 128 -3.21 7.78 -12.35
C ILE A 128 -1.96 8.64 -12.48
N HIS A 129 -1.29 8.62 -13.63
CA HIS A 129 -0.11 9.44 -13.89
C HIS A 129 -0.44 10.95 -13.87
N GLN A 130 -1.48 11.37 -14.58
CA GLN A 130 -1.95 12.76 -14.65
C GLN A 130 -2.34 13.32 -13.29
N SER A 131 -2.81 12.46 -12.39
CA SER A 131 -3.11 12.85 -11.00
C SER A 131 -1.87 13.30 -10.21
N GLY A 132 -0.67 12.99 -10.71
CA GLY A 132 0.61 13.32 -10.10
C GLY A 132 0.98 12.42 -8.92
N ALA A 133 0.31 11.28 -8.77
CA ALA A 133 0.68 10.27 -7.78
C ALA A 133 2.06 9.69 -8.09
N LYS A 134 2.90 9.51 -7.06
CA LYS A 134 4.21 8.86 -7.18
C LYS A 134 4.27 7.49 -6.52
N VAL A 135 3.33 7.22 -5.61
CA VAL A 135 3.21 5.93 -4.92
C VAL A 135 1.77 5.45 -5.09
N ILE A 136 1.59 4.28 -5.70
CA ILE A 136 0.29 3.65 -5.93
C ILE A 136 0.18 2.41 -5.04
N LEU A 137 -0.85 2.37 -4.20
CA LEU A 137 -1.18 1.22 -3.38
C LEU A 137 -2.56 0.71 -3.78
N SER A 138 -2.66 -0.55 -4.21
CA SER A 138 -3.95 -1.19 -4.51
C SER A 138 -4.23 -2.37 -3.59
N LYS A 139 -5.51 -2.51 -3.18
CA LYS A 139 -5.99 -3.73 -2.51
C LYS A 139 -5.94 -4.93 -3.46
N LEU A 140 -6.19 -4.70 -4.74
CA LEU A 140 -6.21 -5.71 -5.80
C LEU A 140 -4.80 -5.86 -6.43
N PRO A 141 -4.54 -6.93 -7.20
CA PRO A 141 -3.25 -7.10 -7.86
C PRO A 141 -3.01 -6.05 -8.95
N ILE A 142 -1.73 -5.82 -9.23
CA ILE A 142 -1.23 -4.94 -10.29
C ILE A 142 -0.39 -5.82 -11.19
N GLY A 143 -0.70 -5.88 -12.48
CA GLY A 143 -0.02 -6.75 -13.44
C GLY A 143 1.36 -6.26 -13.84
N ASP A 144 2.09 -7.11 -14.59
CA ASP A 144 3.45 -6.82 -15.05
C ASP A 144 3.50 -5.60 -15.98
N VAL A 145 2.56 -5.49 -16.93
CA VAL A 145 2.45 -4.35 -17.87
C VAL A 145 2.30 -3.02 -17.12
N ALA A 146 1.40 -2.98 -16.14
CA ALA A 146 1.18 -1.80 -15.31
C ALA A 146 2.43 -1.47 -14.49
N THR A 147 3.11 -2.49 -13.95
CA THR A 147 4.34 -2.33 -13.18
C THR A 147 5.47 -1.72 -14.02
N GLN A 148 5.62 -2.17 -15.27
CA GLN A 148 6.58 -1.60 -16.23
C GLN A 148 6.24 -0.14 -16.59
N TYR A 149 4.97 0.13 -16.92
CA TYR A 149 4.52 1.49 -17.23
C TYR A 149 4.81 2.49 -16.09
N PHE A 150 4.65 2.07 -14.83
CA PHE A 150 4.99 2.88 -13.66
C PHE A 150 6.50 2.99 -13.43
N ALA A 151 7.27 1.93 -13.70
CA ALA A 151 8.73 1.96 -13.60
C ALA A 151 9.33 3.00 -14.56
N ASP A 152 8.86 3.06 -15.79
CA ASP A 152 9.32 4.04 -16.80
C ASP A 152 9.03 5.50 -16.42
N ARG A 153 8.11 5.74 -15.48
CA ARG A 153 7.66 7.08 -15.04
C ARG A 153 8.11 7.44 -13.63
N ASP A 154 9.06 6.68 -13.07
CA ASP A 154 9.54 6.84 -11.70
C ASP A 154 8.39 6.83 -10.68
N MET A 155 7.48 5.86 -10.82
CA MET A 155 6.34 5.66 -9.93
C MET A 155 6.46 4.29 -9.25
N PHE A 156 6.21 4.27 -7.94
CA PHE A 156 6.21 3.05 -7.17
C PHE A 156 4.81 2.45 -7.12
N CYS A 157 4.67 1.15 -7.37
CA CYS A 157 3.39 0.45 -7.26
C CYS A 157 3.47 -0.78 -6.35
N ALA A 158 2.43 -0.98 -5.55
CA ALA A 158 2.27 -2.16 -4.71
C ALA A 158 0.82 -2.67 -4.78
N GLY A 159 0.66 -3.92 -5.20
CA GLY A 159 -0.63 -4.63 -5.20
C GLY A 159 -0.80 -5.53 -3.98
N ARG A 160 -2.03 -6.01 -3.78
CA ARG A 160 -2.42 -6.92 -2.67
C ARG A 160 -2.12 -6.33 -1.28
N VAL A 161 -2.32 -5.02 -1.12
CA VAL A 161 -2.13 -4.36 0.17
C VAL A 161 -3.32 -4.70 1.10
N PRO A 162 -3.09 -5.15 2.34
CA PRO A 162 -4.17 -5.37 3.30
C PRO A 162 -5.00 -4.10 3.53
N GLU A 163 -6.31 -4.27 3.62
CA GLU A 163 -7.25 -3.15 3.82
C GLU A 163 -6.97 -2.37 5.11
N GLU A 164 -6.49 -3.05 6.16
CA GLU A 164 -6.08 -2.40 7.41
C GLU A 164 -4.94 -1.39 7.21
N ASP A 165 -3.96 -1.72 6.37
CA ASP A 165 -2.80 -0.89 6.12
C ASP A 165 -3.16 0.28 5.19
N LEU A 166 -4.09 0.06 4.25
CA LEU A 166 -4.69 1.13 3.45
C LEU A 166 -5.44 2.14 4.31
N LYS A 167 -6.27 1.68 5.26
CA LYS A 167 -7.00 2.55 6.20
C LYS A 167 -6.05 3.36 7.09
N ARG A 168 -4.98 2.75 7.60
CA ARG A 168 -3.93 3.46 8.35
C ARG A 168 -3.26 4.54 7.50
N THR A 169 -2.94 4.22 6.25
CA THR A 169 -2.32 5.16 5.31
C THR A 169 -3.24 6.33 5.01
N MET A 170 -4.53 6.08 4.77
CA MET A 170 -5.54 7.11 4.56
C MET A 170 -5.62 8.10 5.73
N MET A 171 -5.65 7.59 6.96
CA MET A 171 -5.78 8.41 8.17
C MET A 171 -4.51 9.19 8.48
N THR A 172 -3.33 8.67 8.11
CA THR A 172 -2.04 9.34 8.33
C THR A 172 -1.75 10.38 7.24
N CYS A 173 -2.11 10.08 5.99
CA CYS A 173 -1.76 10.88 4.81
C CYS A 173 -2.85 11.87 4.38
N LEU A 174 -3.73 12.30 5.29
CA LEU A 174 -4.94 13.12 5.06
C LEU A 174 -4.77 14.32 4.11
N LYS A 175 -3.55 14.85 3.91
CA LYS A 175 -3.28 15.98 3.00
C LYS A 175 -2.87 15.60 1.57
N ASN A 176 -2.47 14.35 1.30
CA ASN A 176 -1.77 13.97 0.06
C ASN A 176 -2.31 12.70 -0.63
N TYR A 177 -3.53 12.26 -0.32
CA TYR A 177 -4.12 11.10 -0.98
C TYR A 177 -5.23 11.47 -1.97
N LEU A 178 -5.26 10.76 -3.09
CA LEU A 178 -6.33 10.81 -4.07
C LEU A 178 -7.13 9.51 -3.94
N SER A 179 -8.43 9.62 -3.60
CA SER A 179 -9.33 8.47 -3.44
C SER A 179 -10.23 8.20 -4.64
N LYS A 180 -9.96 8.82 -5.78
CA LYS A 180 -10.84 8.70 -6.95
C LYS A 180 -10.22 7.77 -7.95
N LEU A 181 -10.63 6.52 -7.88
CA LEU A 181 -10.90 5.59 -8.98
C LEU A 181 -11.71 4.46 -8.31
N GLU A 182 -12.94 4.79 -7.92
CA GLU A 182 -13.94 3.72 -7.74
C GLU A 182 -14.12 3.10 -9.11
N SER A 183 -14.01 1.78 -9.21
CA SER A 183 -14.42 1.04 -10.39
C SER A 183 -15.90 1.33 -10.61
N THR A 184 -16.20 2.37 -11.38
CA THR A 184 -17.48 2.51 -12.04
C THR A 184 -17.44 1.49 -13.16
N ALA A 185 -17.79 0.26 -12.79
CA ALA A 185 -18.60 -0.59 -13.64
C ALA A 185 -20.00 0.04 -13.72
#